data_AF-A0A2W2KBB8-F1
#
_entry.id   AF-A0A2W2KBB8-F1
#
_cell.length_a   1.000
_cell.length_b   1.000
_cell.length_c   1.000
_cell.angle_alpha   90.00
_cell.angle_beta   90.00
_cell.angle_gamma   90.00
#
_symmetry.space_group_name_H-M   'P 1'
#
loop_
_entity.id
_entity.type
_entity.pdbx_description
1 polymer ?
#
loop_
_entity_poly.entity_id
_entity_poly.type
_entity_poly.pdbx_seq_one_letter_code
_entity_poly.pdbx_strand_id
1 'polypeptide(L)'
;MSTIGQDGLPGLRLPQGPTITEQFHAFDSQHPWVCRALEQLVEQRLAAGAKRVGMKALFEALRWRPPHGVKGLNNNYTALYARRLLAAHPEWASAIEVRRRRSP
;
A
#
# COMPACT_ATOMS: atom_id res chain seq x y z
N MET A 1 -10.35 -12.56 -42.68
CA MET A 1 -10.21 -11.23 -43.32
C MET A 1 -11.28 -10.32 -42.75
N SER A 2 -10.88 -9.31 -41.98
CA SER A 2 -11.58 -8.01 -41.84
C SER A 2 -10.66 -7.08 -41.04
N THR A 3 -10.03 -6.20 -41.81
CA THR A 3 -9.20 -5.07 -41.42
C THR A 3 -10.06 -3.96 -40.83
N ILE A 4 -9.74 -3.51 -39.61
CA ILE A 4 -10.12 -2.18 -39.13
C ILE A 4 -8.82 -1.47 -38.79
N GLY A 5 -8.50 -0.47 -39.60
CA GLY A 5 -7.35 0.40 -39.43
C GLY A 5 -7.47 1.20 -38.14
N GLN A 6 -6.35 1.29 -37.43
CA GLN A 6 -6.11 2.31 -36.42
C GLN A 6 -5.04 3.22 -37.00
N ASP A 7 -5.49 4.24 -37.73
CA ASP A 7 -4.69 5.41 -38.09
C ASP A 7 -5.04 6.55 -37.14
N GLY A 8 -4.02 7.27 -36.69
CA GLY A 8 -4.13 8.62 -36.14
C GLY A 8 -4.28 8.73 -34.63
N LEU A 9 -3.15 8.84 -33.92
CA LEU A 9 -2.85 9.87 -32.90
C LEU A 9 -1.44 9.62 -32.28
N PRO A 10 -0.38 10.29 -32.77
CA PRO A 10 0.92 10.26 -32.13
C PRO A 10 1.00 11.36 -31.07
N GLY A 11 1.08 11.01 -29.79
CA GLY A 11 1.51 11.97 -28.77
C GLY A 11 0.83 11.88 -27.43
N LEU A 12 0.96 10.75 -26.75
CA LEU A 12 1.08 10.62 -25.29
C LEU A 12 1.29 9.13 -25.05
N ARG A 13 2.54 8.66 -25.17
CA ARG A 13 2.91 7.35 -24.67
C ARG A 13 2.85 7.43 -23.15
N LEU A 14 1.63 7.33 -22.60
CA LEU A 14 1.43 7.03 -21.19
C LEU A 14 2.30 5.80 -20.89
N PRO A 15 3.05 5.78 -19.78
CA PRO A 15 3.92 4.66 -19.48
C PRO A 15 3.09 3.37 -19.58
N GLN A 16 3.47 2.49 -20.51
CA GLN A 16 2.72 1.30 -20.93
C GLN A 16 2.76 0.18 -19.87
N GLY A 17 2.83 0.54 -18.59
CA GLY A 17 2.91 -0.37 -17.46
C GLY A 17 1.79 -0.10 -16.46
N PRO A 18 1.37 -1.11 -15.70
CA PRO A 18 0.31 -0.96 -14.71
C PRO A 18 0.66 0.12 -13.70
N THR A 19 -0.32 0.95 -13.33
CA THR A 19 -0.12 2.02 -12.35
C THR A 19 0.25 1.43 -10.97
N ILE A 20 0.85 2.22 -10.09
CA ILE A 20 1.17 1.77 -8.71
C ILE A 20 -0.07 1.24 -7.98
N THR A 21 -1.23 1.84 -8.24
CA THR A 21 -2.52 1.43 -7.69
C THR A 21 -2.93 0.08 -8.25
N GLU A 22 -2.85 -0.13 -9.57
CA GLU A 22 -3.18 -1.43 -10.17
C GLU A 22 -2.24 -2.55 -9.71
N GLN A 23 -0.93 -2.28 -9.64
CA GLN A 23 0.03 -3.24 -9.08
C GLN A 23 -0.28 -3.55 -7.61
N PHE A 24 -0.71 -2.55 -6.84
CA PHE A 24 -1.18 -2.75 -5.48
C PHE A 24 -2.43 -3.63 -5.42
N HIS A 25 -3.45 -3.40 -6.26
CA HIS A 25 -4.66 -4.23 -6.28
C HIS A 25 -4.37 -5.67 -6.68
N ALA A 26 -3.52 -5.87 -7.70
CA ALA A 26 -3.07 -7.20 -8.10
C ALA A 26 -2.31 -7.90 -6.96
N PHE A 27 -1.47 -7.16 -6.23
CA PHE A 27 -0.73 -7.68 -5.09
C PHE A 27 -1.65 -8.00 -3.90
N ASP A 28 -2.57 -7.10 -3.55
CA ASP A 28 -3.53 -7.25 -2.45
C ASP A 28 -4.47 -8.44 -2.70
N SER A 29 -4.92 -8.64 -3.94
CA SER A 29 -5.75 -9.79 -4.32
C SER A 29 -5.00 -11.12 -4.19
N GLN A 30 -3.68 -11.14 -4.41
CA GLN A 30 -2.84 -12.33 -4.22
C GLN A 30 -2.47 -12.56 -2.75
N HIS A 31 -2.47 -11.48 -1.95
CA HIS A 31 -2.06 -11.50 -0.54
C HIS A 31 -3.07 -10.80 0.36
N PRO A 32 -4.35 -11.24 0.42
CA PRO A 32 -5.40 -10.56 1.19
C PRO A 32 -5.11 -10.50 2.70
N TRP A 33 -4.29 -11.43 3.19
CA TRP A 33 -3.83 -11.48 4.58
C TRP A 33 -2.85 -10.35 4.94
N VAL A 34 -2.22 -9.67 3.98
CA VAL A 34 -1.30 -8.56 4.25
C VAL A 34 -2.02 -7.40 4.91
N CYS A 35 -3.21 -7.04 4.40
CA CYS A 35 -4.04 -6.00 5.02
C CYS A 35 -4.37 -6.35 6.48
N ARG A 36 -4.83 -7.58 6.72
CA ARG A 36 -5.14 -8.09 8.07
C ARG A 36 -3.92 -8.10 8.99
N ALA A 37 -2.77 -8.52 8.49
CA ALA A 37 -1.54 -8.56 9.26
C ALA A 37 -1.06 -7.14 9.64
N LEU A 38 -1.25 -6.16 8.76
CA LEU A 38 -0.96 -4.75 9.04
C LEU A 38 -1.90 -4.17 10.10
N GLU A 39 -3.21 -4.43 10.00
CA GLU A 39 -4.20 -4.05 11.02
C GLU A 39 -3.78 -4.59 12.39
N GLN A 40 -3.51 -5.88 12.48
CA GLN A 40 -3.08 -6.54 13.72
C GLN A 40 -1.77 -5.96 14.28
N LEU A 41 -0.83 -5.56 13.43
CA LEU A 41 0.40 -4.91 13.89
C LEU A 41 0.13 -3.49 14.40
N VAL A 42 -0.79 -2.74 13.79
CA VAL A 42 -1.22 -1.44 14.30
C VAL A 42 -1.86 -1.62 15.68
N GLU A 43 -2.82 -2.53 15.80
CA GLU A 43 -3.51 -2.82 17.07
C GLU A 43 -2.53 -3.21 18.17
N GLN A 44 -1.58 -4.12 17.87
CA GLN A 44 -0.53 -4.50 18.82
C GLN A 44 0.34 -3.31 19.25
N ARG A 45 0.69 -2.41 18.33
CA ARG A 45 1.47 -1.21 18.65
C ARG A 45 0.66 -0.25 19.53
N LEU A 46 -0.61 -0.04 19.22
CA LEU A 46 -1.51 0.80 20.02
C LEU A 46 -1.73 0.22 21.41
N ALA A 47 -1.96 -1.09 21.51
CA ALA A 47 -2.09 -1.81 22.77
C ALA A 47 -0.81 -1.75 23.62
N ALA A 48 0.36 -1.74 22.98
CA ALA A 48 1.65 -1.50 23.64
C ALA A 48 1.89 -0.03 24.05
N GLY A 49 0.92 0.88 23.82
CA GLY A 49 1.02 2.30 24.16
C GLY A 49 1.78 3.14 23.14
N ALA A 50 2.00 2.65 21.92
CA ALA A 50 2.67 3.43 20.88
C ALA A 50 1.81 4.63 20.46
N LYS A 51 2.32 5.84 20.72
CA LYS A 51 1.65 7.08 20.29
C LYS A 51 1.76 7.36 18.79
N ARG A 52 2.76 6.76 18.12
CA ARG A 52 2.99 6.93 16.68
C ARG A 52 3.37 5.61 16.04
N VAL A 53 2.67 5.26 14.97
CA VAL A 53 2.89 4.03 14.20
C VAL A 53 3.27 4.40 12.78
N GLY A 54 4.53 4.12 12.43
CA GLY A 54 5.07 4.39 11.10
C GLY A 54 4.81 3.24 10.14
N MET A 55 4.23 3.54 8.98
CA MET A 55 3.86 2.51 7.99
C MET A 55 5.06 1.71 7.47
N LYS A 56 6.23 2.36 7.36
CA LYS A 56 7.48 1.71 7.00
C LYS A 56 7.90 0.66 8.05
N ALA A 57 7.81 1.00 9.34
CA ALA A 57 8.18 0.08 10.41
C ALA A 57 7.24 -1.14 10.47
N LEU A 58 5.96 -0.96 10.17
CA LEU A 58 5.00 -2.06 10.05
C LEU A 58 5.33 -2.98 8.86
N PHE A 59 5.74 -2.41 7.73
CA PHE A 59 6.16 -3.17 6.55
C PHE A 59 7.44 -3.97 6.82
N GLU A 60 8.41 -3.36 7.50
CA GLU A 60 9.63 -4.05 7.93
C GLU A 60 9.29 -5.18 8.90
N ALA A 61 8.44 -4.93 9.90
CA ALA A 61 7.96 -5.98 10.81
C ALA A 61 7.25 -7.11 10.07
N LEU A 62 6.40 -6.79 9.08
CA LEU A 62 5.69 -7.79 8.28
C LEU A 62 6.64 -8.60 7.40
N ARG A 63 7.70 -7.98 6.85
CA ARG A 63 8.72 -8.68 6.05
C ARG A 63 9.46 -9.73 6.86
N TRP A 64 9.73 -9.46 8.13
CA TRP A 64 10.43 -10.36 9.04
C TRP A 64 9.52 -11.29 9.84
N ARG A 65 8.19 -11.23 9.66
CA ARG A 65 7.24 -12.02 10.46
C ARG A 65 7.15 -13.46 9.92
N PRO A 66 7.60 -14.48 10.68
CA PRO A 66 7.43 -15.88 10.28
C PRO A 66 5.98 -16.37 10.57
N PRO A 67 5.49 -17.39 9.86
CA PRO A 67 6.10 -18.06 8.69
C PRO A 67 5.80 -17.35 7.36
N HIS A 68 4.97 -16.31 7.36
CA HIS A 68 4.42 -15.67 6.16
C HIS A 68 5.13 -14.36 5.81
N GLY A 69 6.46 -14.34 5.79
CA GLY A 69 7.18 -13.13 5.38
C GLY A 69 6.81 -12.73 3.95
N VAL A 70 6.36 -11.49 3.74
CA VAL A 70 5.99 -11.00 2.41
C VAL A 70 7.24 -10.63 1.61
N LYS A 71 7.63 -11.47 0.65
CA LYS A 71 8.62 -11.06 -0.37
C LYS A 71 7.94 -10.19 -1.43
N GLY A 72 8.59 -9.09 -1.84
CA GLY A 72 8.06 -8.18 -2.86
C GLY A 72 7.16 -7.04 -2.34
N LEU A 73 7.01 -6.88 -1.03
CA LEU A 73 6.26 -5.75 -0.46
C LEU A 73 6.96 -4.43 -0.81
N ASN A 74 6.40 -3.68 -1.76
CA ASN A 74 6.97 -2.43 -2.26
C ASN A 74 6.67 -1.27 -1.29
N ASN A 75 7.68 -0.48 -0.95
CA ASN A 75 7.54 0.71 -0.11
C ASN A 75 6.54 1.74 -0.67
N ASN A 76 6.34 1.78 -1.98
CA ASN A 76 5.36 2.65 -2.60
C ASN A 76 3.91 2.32 -2.19
N TYR A 77 3.64 1.08 -1.78
CA TYR A 77 2.32 0.67 -1.30
C TYR A 77 2.01 1.13 0.12
N THR A 78 3.02 1.59 0.88
CA THR A 78 2.82 2.07 2.26
C THR A 78 1.75 3.15 2.35
N ALA A 79 1.75 4.12 1.43
CA ALA A 79 0.76 5.19 1.42
C ALA A 79 -0.65 4.68 1.09
N LEU A 80 -0.77 3.70 0.20
CA LEU A 80 -2.05 3.10 -0.18
C LEU A 80 -2.65 2.30 0.98
N TYR A 81 -1.83 1.45 1.62
CA TYR A 81 -2.25 0.72 2.81
C TYR A 81 -2.58 1.65 3.98
N ALA A 82 -1.80 2.71 4.22
CA ALA A 82 -2.12 3.67 5.27
C ALA A 82 -3.48 4.33 5.04
N ARG A 83 -3.79 4.76 3.81
CA ARG A 83 -5.11 5.31 3.46
C ARG A 83 -6.22 4.30 3.69
N ARG A 84 -6.02 3.03 3.32
CA ARG A 84 -7.00 1.96 3.55
C ARG A 84 -7.24 1.69 5.03
N LEU A 85 -6.18 1.65 5.84
CA LEU A 85 -6.27 1.46 7.29
C LEU A 85 -7.01 2.64 7.95
N LEU A 86 -6.72 3.87 7.55
CA LEU A 86 -7.42 5.06 8.06
C LEU A 86 -8.88 5.15 7.62
N ALA A 87 -9.20 4.64 6.43
CA ALA A 87 -10.58 4.56 5.96
C ALA A 87 -11.39 3.52 6.77
N ALA A 88 -10.76 2.42 7.19
CA ALA A 88 -11.38 1.40 8.02
C ALA A 88 -11.44 1.80 9.51
N HIS A 89 -10.39 2.46 10.01
CA HIS A 89 -10.22 2.85 11.41
C HIS A 89 -9.84 4.33 11.50
N PRO A 90 -10.80 5.25 11.37
CA PRO A 90 -10.53 6.69 11.41
C PRO A 90 -9.95 7.14 12.76
N GLU A 91 -10.20 6.40 13.84
CA GLU A 91 -9.59 6.62 15.16
C GLU A 91 -8.05 6.52 15.13
N TRP A 92 -7.49 5.76 14.20
CA TRP A 92 -6.04 5.63 14.05
C TRP A 92 -5.40 6.83 13.36
N ALA A 93 -6.17 7.79 12.84
CA ALA A 93 -5.64 8.99 12.19
C ALA A 93 -4.69 9.80 13.09
N SER A 94 -4.90 9.75 14.41
CA SER A 94 -4.04 10.43 15.36
C SER A 94 -2.77 9.66 15.72
N ALA A 95 -2.70 8.36 15.41
CA ALA A 95 -1.59 7.47 15.75
C ALA A 95 -0.78 7.01 14.52
N ILE A 96 -1.42 6.80 13.36
CA ILE A 96 -0.73 6.44 12.12
C ILE A 96 -0.19 7.71 11.48
N GLU A 97 1.13 7.85 11.49
CA GLU A 97 1.78 8.99 10.85
C GLU A 97 1.88 8.73 9.34
N VAL A 98 0.89 9.20 8.59
CA VAL A 98 1.05 9.37 7.15
C VAL A 98 1.91 10.59 6.98
N ARG A 99 3.17 10.40 6.59
CA ARG A 99 4.13 11.48 6.36
C ARG A 99 3.50 12.47 5.37
N ARG A 100 2.90 13.57 5.87
CA ARG A 100 2.63 14.72 5.02
C ARG A 100 3.99 15.22 4.60
N ARG A 101 4.23 15.26 3.29
CA ARG A 101 5.37 15.97 2.73
C ARG A 101 5.23 17.42 3.20
N ARG A 102 5.93 17.80 4.27
CA ARG A 102 6.14 19.21 4.60
C ARG A 102 7.18 19.70 3.61
N SER A 103 6.70 20.37 2.57
CA SER A 103 7.56 21.31 1.84
C SER A 103 7.73 22.53 2.77
N PRO A 104 8.97 23.05 2.94
CA PRO A 104 9.21 24.27 3.71
C PRO A 104 8.55 25.50 3.07
#